data_AF-B1TGL0-F1
#
_entry.id   AF-B1TGL0-F1
#
_cell.length_a   1.000
_cell.length_b   1.000
_cell.length_c   1.000
_cell.angle_alpha   90.00
_cell.angle_beta   90.00
_cell.angle_gamma   90.00
#
_symmetry.space_group_name_H-M   'P 1'
#
loop_
_entity.id
_entity.type
_entity.pdbx_description
1 polymer ?
#
loop_
_entity_poly.entity_id
_entity_poly.type
_entity_poly.pdbx_seq_one_letter_code
_entity_poly.pdbx_strand_id
1 'polypeptide(L)'
;MNQSNHKPRYFLLAGSASRSAAPALLDRAHAFVREITKKVLEAGDGFVVYTAAEPVNESNQPLIFDWTILREIDACHPGESALPRVVIVLAERHRRDSMNAEQRALIAKLSHRGLARVDVIPDEVVTGGNVGDAQAAHAVGMIALGGGKGVSDRAYKMMKLGLPIYPMDLKIGANSEDGEGALGLHRRFMSAPLSFLSHTGARAVSKTPALSLDEPVLPVAEIAAGVVAILEGELVAEAYAAPTDVLVLTALPIELSAARIAFGVDEETPAAKTDIGQNHWRAQLQTTKGNLATCTIATFGSAGNVDAAATTATLLMEFRPKLVIMIGIAAGLRKKTALGDVVISDRVVAYEGAALVAGGLTEARPETYRPAFGIQQDVSNYLALARSVTERLTQAWKKQGLQYPETSKAGDVATEVMPKAATIASGEKLFRDPEKFRQLRELHGKVEVAEMEAVGIFAACTQHGVPSLVIRGISDFGDTKKDNSFHELASRAAAIVAADMVAFGLGS
;
A
#
# COMPACT_ATOMS: atom_id res chain seq x y z
N MET A 1 19.95 -9.46 0.15
CA MET A 1 19.46 -8.16 -0.35
C MET A 1 18.02 -8.36 -0.79
N ASN A 2 17.09 -7.79 -0.01
CA ASN A 2 15.65 -7.87 -0.24
C ASN A 2 15.30 -7.27 -1.60
N GLN A 3 14.88 -8.09 -2.56
CA GLN A 3 13.97 -7.62 -3.59
C GLN A 3 12.58 -7.71 -2.96
N SER A 4 12.13 -6.60 -2.35
CA SER A 4 10.71 -6.42 -2.09
C SER A 4 9.97 -6.52 -3.43
N ASN A 5 8.74 -7.01 -3.40
CA ASN A 5 7.83 -7.06 -4.56
C ASN A 5 7.36 -5.64 -4.95
N HIS A 6 8.26 -4.65 -4.88
CA HIS A 6 8.03 -3.25 -5.19
C HIS A 6 7.87 -3.10 -6.70
N LYS A 7 6.63 -2.87 -7.15
CA LYS A 7 6.37 -2.50 -8.53
C LYS A 7 6.98 -1.12 -8.77
N PRO A 8 7.94 -0.96 -9.70
CA PRO A 8 8.59 0.32 -9.92
C PRO A 8 7.57 1.37 -10.34
N ARG A 9 7.61 2.52 -9.68
CA ARG A 9 6.88 3.73 -10.07
C ARG A 9 7.75 4.50 -11.06
N TYR A 10 7.14 5.19 -12.04
CA TYR A 10 7.90 5.95 -13.02
C TYR A 10 7.62 7.45 -12.89
N PHE A 11 8.66 8.27 -12.80
CA PHE A 11 8.55 9.73 -12.78
C PHE A 11 8.81 10.31 -14.16
N LEU A 12 8.09 11.38 -14.52
CA LEU A 12 8.38 12.15 -15.73
C LEU A 12 9.28 13.34 -15.38
N LEU A 13 10.45 13.46 -16.01
CA LEU A 13 11.20 14.71 -16.01
C LEU A 13 10.93 15.41 -17.34
N ALA A 14 10.09 16.46 -17.31
CA ALA A 14 9.77 17.24 -18.50
C ALA A 14 10.56 18.54 -18.49
N GLY A 15 11.41 18.72 -19.50
CA GLY A 15 12.29 19.87 -19.56
C GLY A 15 13.06 20.00 -20.86
N SER A 16 13.43 21.24 -21.19
CA SER A 16 14.40 21.55 -22.24
C SER A 16 15.08 22.88 -21.91
N ALA A 17 16.16 23.22 -22.59
CA ALA A 17 16.86 24.49 -22.48
C ALA A 17 16.81 25.27 -23.80
N SER A 18 16.88 26.60 -23.72
CA SER A 18 17.11 27.45 -24.89
C SER A 18 18.53 27.24 -25.42
N ARG A 19 18.71 27.42 -26.73
CA ARG A 19 20.02 27.46 -27.38
C ARG A 19 20.93 28.55 -26.81
N SER A 20 20.34 29.62 -26.27
CA SER A 20 21.05 30.74 -25.64
C SER A 20 21.30 30.56 -24.14
N ALA A 21 20.91 29.42 -23.55
CA ALA A 21 21.13 29.15 -22.14
C ALA A 21 22.62 29.18 -21.79
N ALA A 22 22.96 29.83 -20.66
CA ALA A 22 24.33 29.92 -20.20
C ALA A 22 24.92 28.51 -19.99
N PRO A 23 26.12 28.19 -20.54
CA PRO A 23 26.72 26.86 -20.45
C PRO A 23 26.78 26.28 -19.04
N ALA A 24 27.12 27.11 -18.05
CA ALA A 24 27.21 26.71 -16.64
C ALA A 24 25.84 26.32 -16.03
N LEU A 25 24.75 26.98 -16.44
CA LEU A 25 23.40 26.61 -16.00
C LEU A 25 22.95 25.30 -16.65
N LEU A 26 23.32 25.09 -17.91
CA LEU A 26 23.03 23.84 -18.61
C LEU A 26 23.81 22.65 -18.01
N ASP A 27 25.07 22.84 -17.65
CA ASP A 27 25.88 21.84 -16.93
C ASP A 27 25.25 21.50 -15.58
N ARG A 28 24.78 22.51 -14.85
CA ARG A 28 24.06 22.32 -13.58
C ARG A 28 22.76 21.54 -13.77
N ALA A 29 21.99 21.85 -14.82
CA ALA A 29 20.76 21.13 -15.15
C ALA A 29 21.04 19.64 -15.38
N HIS A 30 22.05 19.32 -16.21
CA HIS A 30 22.44 17.93 -16.48
C HIS A 30 23.03 17.23 -15.26
N ALA A 31 23.79 17.94 -14.41
CA ALA A 31 24.27 17.41 -13.14
C ALA A 31 23.09 17.04 -12.22
N PHE A 32 22.08 17.90 -12.13
CA PHE A 32 20.86 17.61 -11.37
C PHE A 32 20.10 16.41 -11.93
N VAL A 33 19.94 16.33 -13.26
CA VAL A 33 19.26 15.20 -13.91
C VAL A 33 19.97 13.88 -13.61
N ARG A 34 21.31 13.85 -13.61
CA ARG A 34 22.07 12.64 -13.22
C ARG A 34 21.83 12.27 -11.76
N GLU A 35 21.94 13.23 -10.84
CA GLU A 35 21.76 12.96 -9.41
C GLU A 35 20.33 12.53 -9.07
N ILE A 36 19.30 13.18 -9.63
CA ILE A 36 17.91 12.77 -9.40
C ILE A 36 17.61 11.41 -10.02
N THR A 37 18.25 11.08 -11.15
CA THR A 37 18.13 9.76 -11.75
C THR A 37 18.67 8.69 -10.80
N LYS A 38 19.88 8.87 -10.26
CA LYS A 38 20.46 7.96 -9.26
C LYS A 38 19.54 7.79 -8.05
N LYS A 39 19.01 8.87 -7.49
CA LYS A 39 18.16 8.83 -6.30
C LYS A 39 16.85 8.07 -6.53
N VAL A 40 16.18 8.29 -7.67
CA VAL A 40 14.97 7.55 -8.03
C VAL A 40 15.27 6.06 -8.25
N LEU A 41 16.42 5.72 -8.86
CA LEU A 41 16.84 4.33 -9.04
C LEU A 41 17.19 3.63 -7.72
N GLU A 42 17.85 4.34 -6.78
CA GLU A 42 18.15 3.86 -5.43
C GLU A 42 16.86 3.50 -4.66
N ALA A 43 15.77 4.24 -4.89
CA ALA A 43 14.44 3.95 -4.34
C ALA A 43 13.73 2.76 -5.04
N GLY A 44 14.35 2.16 -6.06
CA GLY A 44 13.76 1.06 -6.83
C GLY A 44 12.71 1.49 -7.85
N ASP A 45 12.60 2.80 -8.12
CA ASP A 45 11.69 3.39 -9.10
C ASP A 45 12.42 3.66 -10.44
N GLY A 46 11.77 4.39 -11.34
CA GLY A 46 12.28 4.65 -12.69
C GLY A 46 11.74 5.94 -13.31
N PHE A 47 11.97 6.08 -14.62
CA PHE A 47 11.50 7.25 -15.39
C PHE A 47 10.61 6.89 -16.57
N VAL A 48 9.79 7.85 -16.97
CA VAL A 48 9.17 7.88 -18.30
C VAL A 48 9.91 8.93 -19.13
N VAL A 49 10.38 8.55 -20.32
CA VAL A 49 11.10 9.44 -21.24
C VAL A 49 10.46 9.39 -22.62
N TYR A 50 10.67 10.45 -23.41
CA TYR A 50 10.32 10.46 -24.83
C TYR A 50 11.59 10.63 -25.66
N THR A 51 11.87 9.66 -26.53
CA THR A 51 13.10 9.70 -27.33
C THR A 51 12.81 10.17 -28.76
N ALA A 52 13.51 11.24 -29.16
CA ALA A 52 13.56 11.79 -30.51
C ALA A 52 14.99 12.32 -30.78
N ALA A 53 15.14 13.40 -31.56
CA ALA A 53 16.44 14.06 -31.75
C ALA A 53 16.99 14.64 -30.42
N GLU A 54 18.32 14.73 -30.29
CA GLU A 54 19.00 15.40 -29.19
C GLU A 54 19.59 16.73 -29.69
N PRO A 55 18.83 17.84 -29.64
CA PRO A 55 19.36 19.13 -30.04
C PRO A 55 20.48 19.57 -29.09
N VAL A 56 21.47 20.26 -29.63
CA VAL A 56 22.62 20.79 -28.89
C VAL A 56 22.75 22.31 -29.10
N ASN A 57 23.41 23.01 -28.17
CA ASN A 57 23.81 24.40 -28.35
C ASN A 57 25.10 24.52 -29.20
N GLU A 58 25.60 25.74 -29.38
CA GLU A 58 26.85 26.02 -30.12
C GLU A 58 28.09 25.36 -29.48
N SER A 59 28.07 25.17 -28.16
CA SER A 59 29.10 24.46 -27.39
C SER A 59 28.92 22.94 -27.39
N ASN A 60 28.02 22.41 -28.23
CA ASN A 60 27.69 20.98 -28.33
C ASN A 60 27.14 20.35 -27.03
N GLN A 61 26.53 21.16 -26.16
CA GLN A 61 25.84 20.67 -24.95
C GLN A 61 24.38 20.32 -25.27
N PRO A 62 23.87 19.16 -24.81
CA PRO A 62 22.48 18.75 -25.06
C PRO A 62 21.46 19.71 -24.44
N LEU A 63 20.38 20.01 -25.16
CA LEU A 63 19.30 20.90 -24.73
C LEU A 63 18.08 20.17 -24.16
N ILE A 64 18.09 18.84 -24.17
CA ILE A 64 17.04 17.99 -23.59
C ILE A 64 17.65 16.99 -22.61
N PHE A 65 16.82 16.42 -21.74
CA PHE A 65 17.28 15.62 -20.61
C PHE A 65 17.00 14.12 -20.73
N ASP A 66 16.12 13.69 -21.64
CA ASP A 66 15.74 12.29 -21.84
C ASP A 66 16.96 11.38 -22.07
N TRP A 67 17.91 11.81 -22.91
CA TRP A 67 19.13 11.06 -23.18
C TRP A 67 20.09 11.03 -22.00
N THR A 68 20.13 12.08 -21.18
CA THR A 68 20.91 12.09 -19.93
C THR A 68 20.38 11.05 -18.95
N ILE A 69 19.05 10.93 -18.82
CA ILE A 69 18.42 9.90 -17.98
C ILE A 69 18.77 8.50 -18.50
N LEU A 70 18.65 8.25 -19.81
CA LEU A 70 18.96 6.94 -20.38
C LEU A 70 20.43 6.52 -20.20
N ARG A 71 21.36 7.46 -20.39
CA ARG A 71 22.79 7.22 -20.17
C ARG A 71 23.08 6.92 -18.70
N GLU A 72 22.44 7.66 -17.78
CA GLU A 72 22.64 7.45 -16.34
C GLU A 72 22.05 6.10 -15.89
N ILE A 73 20.90 5.68 -16.43
CA ILE A 73 20.32 4.35 -16.16
C ILE A 73 21.29 3.23 -16.63
N ASP A 74 21.87 3.35 -17.82
CA ASP A 74 22.85 2.38 -18.34
C ASP A 74 24.14 2.35 -17.49
N ALA A 75 24.55 3.48 -16.92
CA ALA A 75 25.71 3.56 -16.05
C ALA A 75 25.46 2.95 -14.66
N CYS A 76 24.31 3.25 -14.04
CA CYS A 76 23.97 2.78 -12.69
C CYS A 76 23.62 1.29 -12.64
N HIS A 77 23.10 0.74 -13.73
CA HIS A 77 22.82 -0.68 -13.85
C HIS A 77 23.70 -1.22 -14.97
N PRO A 78 24.75 -2.01 -14.70
CA PRO A 78 25.54 -2.68 -15.74
C PRO A 78 25.06 -4.10 -16.09
N GLY A 79 24.25 -4.74 -15.22
CA GLY A 79 23.70 -6.11 -15.42
C GLY A 79 22.24 -6.18 -15.87
N GLU A 80 21.72 -7.39 -16.10
CA GLU A 80 20.30 -7.58 -16.42
C GLU A 80 19.39 -7.22 -15.24
N SER A 81 18.14 -6.82 -15.54
CA SER A 81 17.10 -6.55 -14.56
C SER A 81 15.81 -7.27 -14.92
N ALA A 82 15.16 -7.87 -13.93
CA ALA A 82 13.82 -8.44 -14.09
C ALA A 82 12.72 -7.36 -14.14
N LEU A 83 13.03 -6.14 -13.67
CA LEU A 83 12.08 -5.02 -13.61
C LEU A 83 12.61 -3.83 -14.43
N PRO A 84 11.80 -3.26 -15.35
CA PRO A 84 12.22 -2.11 -16.14
C PRO A 84 12.39 -0.86 -15.27
N ARG A 85 13.47 -0.12 -15.51
CA ARG A 85 13.81 1.17 -14.88
C ARG A 85 13.43 2.38 -15.73
N VAL A 86 13.06 2.16 -16.98
CA VAL A 86 12.55 3.23 -17.85
C VAL A 86 11.43 2.73 -18.75
N VAL A 87 10.42 3.58 -18.92
CA VAL A 87 9.43 3.47 -19.99
C VAL A 87 9.80 4.48 -21.07
N ILE A 88 10.15 3.98 -22.25
CA ILE A 88 10.54 4.79 -23.40
C ILE A 88 9.34 4.91 -24.32
N VAL A 89 8.71 6.09 -24.31
CA VAL A 89 7.72 6.46 -25.32
C VAL A 89 8.47 6.87 -26.58
N LEU A 90 8.14 6.29 -27.73
CA LEU A 90 8.77 6.64 -29.00
C LEU A 90 7.83 6.48 -30.19
N ALA A 91 8.15 7.18 -31.28
CA ALA A 91 7.55 6.98 -32.60
C ALA A 91 8.55 6.25 -33.51
N GLU A 92 8.07 5.32 -34.34
CA GLU A 92 8.94 4.55 -35.24
C GLU A 92 9.65 5.44 -36.26
N ARG A 93 8.95 6.45 -36.78
CA ARG A 93 9.56 7.45 -37.68
C ARG A 93 10.73 8.18 -37.02
N HIS A 94 10.60 8.60 -35.77
CA HIS A 94 11.69 9.29 -35.07
C HIS A 94 12.88 8.36 -34.76
N ARG A 95 12.61 7.08 -34.48
CA ARG A 95 13.66 6.07 -34.30
C ARG A 95 14.52 5.89 -35.56
N ARG A 96 13.91 5.97 -36.74
CA ARG A 96 14.59 5.85 -38.03
C ARG A 96 15.28 7.14 -38.45
N ASP A 97 14.58 8.26 -38.35
CA ASP A 97 14.96 9.50 -39.04
C ASP A 97 15.71 10.49 -38.14
N SER A 98 15.51 10.45 -36.82
CA SER A 98 15.96 11.50 -35.89
C SER A 98 17.06 11.05 -34.93
N MET A 99 17.25 9.74 -34.75
CA MET A 99 18.25 9.18 -33.84
C MET A 99 19.55 8.84 -34.56
N ASN A 100 20.69 8.98 -33.88
CA ASN A 100 21.97 8.49 -34.37
C ASN A 100 22.19 7.00 -34.04
N ALA A 101 23.29 6.42 -34.52
CA ALA A 101 23.59 4.99 -34.30
C ALA A 101 23.81 4.64 -32.82
N GLU A 102 24.47 5.51 -32.06
CA GLU A 102 24.73 5.32 -30.62
C GLU A 102 23.44 5.35 -29.80
N GLN A 103 22.55 6.29 -30.10
CA GLN A 103 21.22 6.42 -29.50
C GLN A 103 20.36 5.18 -29.74
N ARG A 104 20.32 4.68 -30.98
CA ARG A 104 19.63 3.42 -31.30
C ARG A 104 20.26 2.23 -30.57
N ALA A 105 21.59 2.17 -30.49
CA ALA A 105 22.31 1.12 -29.77
C ALA A 105 22.01 1.15 -28.26
N LEU A 106 21.94 2.34 -27.65
CA LEU A 106 21.61 2.51 -26.24
C LEU A 106 20.20 1.98 -25.91
N ILE A 107 19.19 2.36 -26.71
CA ILE A 107 17.81 1.86 -26.52
C ILE A 107 17.76 0.34 -26.67
N ALA A 108 18.43 -0.21 -27.70
CA ALA A 108 18.49 -1.65 -27.91
C ALA A 108 19.19 -2.37 -26.75
N LYS A 109 20.30 -1.82 -26.26
CA LYS A 109 21.06 -2.33 -25.11
C LYS A 109 20.21 -2.35 -23.84
N LEU A 110 19.52 -1.25 -23.52
CA LEU A 110 18.65 -1.16 -22.34
C LEU A 110 17.47 -2.14 -22.43
N SER A 111 16.88 -2.29 -23.62
CA SER A 111 15.77 -3.22 -23.84
C SER A 111 16.22 -4.68 -23.69
N HIS A 112 17.37 -5.03 -24.27
CA HIS A 112 17.93 -6.38 -24.16
C HIS A 112 18.24 -6.78 -22.71
N ARG A 113 18.68 -5.81 -21.90
CA ARG A 113 19.02 -6.01 -20.48
C ARG A 113 17.80 -5.98 -19.55
N GLY A 114 16.58 -5.88 -20.09
CA GLY A 114 15.33 -5.80 -19.32
C GLY A 114 15.14 -4.47 -18.56
N LEU A 115 15.97 -3.46 -18.82
CA LEU A 115 15.91 -2.15 -18.15
C LEU A 115 14.89 -1.21 -18.79
N ALA A 116 14.60 -1.37 -20.08
CA ALA A 116 13.66 -0.52 -20.79
C ALA A 116 12.42 -1.29 -21.25
N ARG A 117 11.25 -0.71 -20.98
CA ARG A 117 9.99 -1.06 -21.65
C ARG A 117 9.72 -0.01 -22.72
N VAL A 118 9.50 -0.43 -23.96
CA VAL A 118 9.22 0.48 -25.07
C VAL A 118 7.71 0.55 -25.30
N ASP A 119 7.18 1.77 -25.37
CA ASP A 119 5.80 2.05 -25.76
C ASP A 119 5.80 2.84 -27.07
N VAL A 120 5.26 2.25 -28.13
CA VAL A 120 5.32 2.79 -29.48
C VAL A 120 4.02 3.51 -29.81
N ILE A 121 4.11 4.80 -30.12
CA ILE A 121 2.99 5.57 -30.64
C ILE A 121 2.96 5.38 -32.18
N PRO A 122 1.80 5.01 -32.76
CA PRO A 122 1.67 4.90 -34.21
C PRO A 122 1.99 6.23 -34.90
N ASP A 123 2.82 6.21 -35.95
CA ASP A 123 3.32 7.41 -36.62
C ASP A 123 2.20 8.36 -37.10
N GLU A 124 1.03 7.82 -37.44
CA GLU A 124 -0.15 8.56 -37.91
C GLU A 124 -0.74 9.51 -36.86
N VAL A 125 -0.49 9.25 -35.58
CA VAL A 125 -1.08 10.00 -34.45
C VAL A 125 -0.01 10.70 -33.60
N VAL A 126 1.24 10.76 -34.04
CA VAL A 126 2.31 11.41 -33.27
C VAL A 126 2.12 12.92 -33.29
N THR A 127 1.60 13.45 -32.18
CA THR A 127 1.53 14.88 -31.89
C THR A 127 2.15 15.15 -30.53
N GLY A 128 2.61 16.39 -30.28
CA GLY A 128 3.12 16.76 -28.95
C GLY A 128 2.11 16.49 -27.83
N GLY A 129 0.82 16.64 -28.13
CA GLY A 129 -0.27 16.32 -27.21
C GLY A 129 -0.34 14.82 -26.88
N ASN A 130 -0.39 13.96 -27.90
CA ASN A 130 -0.50 12.51 -27.73
C ASN A 130 0.75 11.90 -27.08
N VAL A 131 1.94 12.45 -27.36
CA VAL A 131 3.18 12.09 -26.65
C VAL A 131 3.04 12.43 -25.16
N GLY A 132 2.53 13.62 -24.83
CA GLY A 132 2.28 14.02 -23.44
C GLY A 132 1.30 13.10 -22.72
N ASP A 133 0.21 12.70 -23.40
CA ASP A 133 -0.79 11.79 -22.84
C ASP A 133 -0.22 10.39 -22.60
N ALA A 134 0.55 9.86 -23.55
CA ALA A 134 1.25 8.58 -23.39
C ALA A 134 2.25 8.61 -22.22
N GLN A 135 3.01 9.70 -22.07
CA GLN A 135 3.92 9.84 -20.93
C GLN A 135 3.18 9.92 -19.59
N ALA A 136 2.10 10.71 -19.53
CA ALA A 136 1.28 10.85 -18.32
C ALA A 136 0.63 9.52 -17.89
N ALA A 137 0.25 8.66 -18.85
CA ALA A 137 -0.33 7.35 -18.56
C ALA A 137 0.61 6.39 -17.82
N HIS A 138 1.93 6.59 -17.90
CA HIS A 138 2.92 5.78 -17.19
C HIS A 138 3.51 6.46 -15.95
N ALA A 139 3.27 7.76 -15.78
CA ALA A 139 3.92 8.55 -14.75
C ALA A 139 3.11 8.60 -13.45
N VAL A 140 3.79 8.53 -12.30
CA VAL A 140 3.21 8.77 -10.96
C VAL A 140 3.41 10.20 -10.47
N GLY A 141 4.16 11.01 -11.21
CA GLY A 141 4.51 12.37 -10.83
C GLY A 141 5.47 12.99 -11.82
N MET A 142 5.67 14.30 -11.74
CA MET A 142 6.50 15.05 -12.68
C MET A 142 7.46 16.03 -11.99
N ILE A 143 8.67 16.09 -12.52
CA ILE A 143 9.66 17.13 -12.22
C ILE A 143 9.75 18.04 -13.44
N ALA A 144 9.44 19.33 -13.28
CA ALA A 144 9.53 20.30 -14.36
C ALA A 144 10.87 21.06 -14.29
N LEU A 145 11.64 21.07 -15.36
CA LEU A 145 12.96 21.72 -15.43
C LEU A 145 13.14 22.50 -16.74
N GLY A 146 13.09 23.83 -16.67
CA GLY A 146 13.09 24.68 -17.86
C GLY A 146 11.88 24.46 -18.77
N GLY A 147 12.11 24.51 -20.08
CA GLY A 147 11.11 24.33 -21.12
C GLY A 147 10.12 25.48 -21.24
N GLY A 148 9.16 25.32 -22.15
CA GLY A 148 8.17 26.34 -22.49
C GLY A 148 6.74 25.79 -22.42
N LYS A 149 5.89 26.11 -23.38
CA LYS A 149 4.46 25.73 -23.37
C LYS A 149 4.25 24.21 -23.25
N GLY A 150 5.10 23.41 -23.90
CA GLY A 150 5.00 21.95 -23.83
C GLY A 150 5.19 21.38 -22.41
N VAL A 151 6.03 21.99 -21.57
CA VAL A 151 6.20 21.59 -20.17
C VAL A 151 4.98 22.01 -19.35
N SER A 152 4.48 23.23 -19.56
CA SER A 152 3.28 23.72 -18.89
C SER A 152 2.03 22.92 -19.25
N ASP A 153 1.89 22.49 -20.51
CA ASP A 153 0.78 21.65 -20.99
C ASP A 153 0.80 20.28 -20.31
N ARG A 154 1.96 19.60 -20.28
CA ARG A 154 2.11 18.31 -19.57
C ARG A 154 1.79 18.45 -18.08
N ALA A 155 2.31 19.48 -17.43
CA ALA A 155 1.99 19.75 -16.04
C ALA A 155 0.47 19.93 -15.83
N TYR A 156 -0.19 20.73 -16.67
CA TYR A 156 -1.63 20.95 -16.57
C TYR A 156 -2.46 19.66 -16.78
N LYS A 157 -2.07 18.81 -17.73
CA LYS A 157 -2.67 17.50 -17.95
C LYS A 157 -2.52 16.59 -16.73
N MET A 158 -1.32 16.55 -16.15
CA MET A 158 -1.04 15.75 -14.96
C MET A 158 -1.76 16.27 -13.70
N MET A 159 -1.90 17.59 -13.53
CA MET A 159 -2.73 18.16 -12.46
C MET A 159 -4.19 17.71 -12.55
N LYS A 160 -4.75 17.62 -13.76
CA LYS A 160 -6.12 17.11 -13.96
C LYS A 160 -6.28 15.65 -13.57
N LEU A 161 -5.19 14.88 -13.64
CA LEU A 161 -5.12 13.50 -13.17
C LEU A 161 -4.84 13.39 -11.67
N GLY A 162 -4.67 14.51 -10.96
CA GLY A 162 -4.31 14.54 -9.54
C GLY A 162 -2.84 14.20 -9.25
N LEU A 163 -1.99 14.10 -10.28
CA LEU A 163 -0.61 13.66 -10.11
C LEU A 163 0.29 14.78 -9.56
N PRO A 164 1.24 14.43 -8.68
CA PRO A 164 2.15 15.39 -8.06
C PRO A 164 3.14 15.99 -9.05
N ILE A 165 3.38 17.29 -8.94
CA ILE A 165 4.29 18.03 -9.82
C ILE A 165 5.21 18.91 -8.99
N TYR A 166 6.52 18.77 -9.17
CA TYR A 166 7.51 19.63 -8.55
C TYR A 166 8.26 20.48 -9.60
N PRO A 167 8.05 21.81 -9.63
CA PRO A 167 8.73 22.69 -10.57
C PRO A 167 10.04 23.28 -10.03
N MET A 168 11.13 23.08 -10.77
CA MET A 168 12.44 23.68 -10.49
C MET A 168 12.54 25.13 -11.00
N ASP A 169 13.36 25.94 -10.35
CA ASP A 169 13.49 27.39 -10.58
C ASP A 169 14.67 27.80 -11.49
N LEU A 170 15.34 26.84 -12.14
CA LEU A 170 16.53 27.09 -12.94
C LEU A 170 16.23 27.87 -14.24
N LYS A 171 16.94 28.98 -14.46
CA LYS A 171 16.74 29.88 -15.62
C LYS A 171 17.47 29.42 -16.90
N ILE A 172 17.04 28.30 -17.46
CA ILE A 172 17.60 27.73 -18.72
C ILE A 172 16.69 27.92 -19.96
N GLY A 173 15.52 28.53 -19.80
CA GLY A 173 14.60 28.80 -20.92
C GLY A 173 14.04 27.54 -21.59
N ALA A 174 13.65 27.64 -22.86
CA ALA A 174 13.04 26.57 -23.64
C ALA A 174 13.68 26.44 -25.02
N ASN A 175 13.81 25.22 -25.56
CA ASN A 175 14.36 25.02 -26.91
C ASN A 175 13.53 25.71 -28.01
N SER A 176 12.22 25.84 -27.79
CA SER A 176 11.29 26.52 -28.71
C SER A 176 10.99 27.98 -28.32
N GLU A 177 11.53 28.46 -27.19
CA GLU A 177 11.35 29.84 -26.67
C GLU A 177 9.90 30.34 -26.61
N ASP A 178 8.94 29.43 -26.36
CA ASP A 178 7.51 29.68 -26.56
C ASP A 178 6.71 29.92 -25.28
N GLY A 179 7.35 29.93 -24.10
CA GLY A 179 6.69 30.15 -22.81
C GLY A 179 7.62 30.04 -21.61
N GLU A 180 7.07 30.19 -20.41
CA GLU A 180 7.84 30.23 -19.14
C GLU A 180 8.13 28.85 -18.53
N GLY A 181 7.44 27.80 -18.99
CA GLY A 181 7.64 26.41 -18.57
C GLY A 181 7.73 26.23 -17.06
N ALA A 182 8.81 25.60 -16.59
CA ALA A 182 9.05 25.33 -15.18
C ALA A 182 9.09 26.59 -14.30
N LEU A 183 9.59 27.72 -14.78
CA LEU A 183 9.64 28.97 -13.99
C LEU A 183 8.23 29.52 -13.72
N GLY A 184 7.37 29.49 -14.73
CA GLY A 184 5.96 29.89 -14.59
C GLY A 184 5.22 28.95 -13.63
N LEU A 185 5.47 27.64 -13.74
CA LEU A 185 4.96 26.63 -12.82
C LEU A 185 5.47 26.84 -11.40
N HIS A 186 6.75 27.19 -11.22
CA HIS A 186 7.36 27.42 -9.91
C HIS A 186 6.72 28.60 -9.18
N ARG A 187 6.51 29.74 -9.86
CA ARG A 187 5.78 30.87 -9.26
C ARG A 187 4.37 30.50 -8.83
N ARG A 188 3.66 29.74 -9.65
CA ARG A 188 2.31 29.25 -9.31
C ARG A 188 2.35 28.30 -8.12
N PHE A 189 3.31 27.38 -8.07
CA PHE A 189 3.51 26.47 -6.96
C PHE A 189 3.72 27.21 -5.64
N MET A 190 4.55 28.26 -5.63
CA MET A 190 4.76 29.09 -4.43
C MET A 190 3.48 29.80 -3.96
N SER A 191 2.58 30.17 -4.88
CA SER A 191 1.31 30.85 -4.54
C SER A 191 0.13 29.90 -4.24
N ALA A 192 0.11 28.72 -4.87
CA ALA A 192 -1.00 27.77 -4.85
C ALA A 192 -0.47 26.33 -4.78
N PRO A 193 0.22 25.96 -3.69
CA PRO A 193 0.99 24.72 -3.66
C PRO A 193 0.15 23.45 -3.70
N LEU A 194 -1.08 23.51 -3.17
CA LEU A 194 -2.00 22.37 -3.17
C LEU A 194 -2.55 22.03 -4.56
N SER A 195 -2.33 22.88 -5.57
CA SER A 195 -2.64 22.54 -6.98
C SER A 195 -1.55 21.69 -7.64
N PHE A 196 -0.41 21.51 -6.98
CA PHE A 196 0.76 20.78 -7.47
C PHE A 196 1.07 19.55 -6.61
N LEU A 197 0.91 19.70 -5.30
CA LEU A 197 1.08 18.65 -4.29
C LEU A 197 -0.12 18.77 -3.33
N SER A 198 -1.17 18.01 -3.64
CA SER A 198 -2.50 18.07 -3.02
C SER A 198 -2.50 17.88 -1.51
N HIS A 199 -1.54 17.14 -0.95
CA HIS A 199 -1.51 16.77 0.47
C HIS A 199 -0.39 17.48 1.24
N THR A 200 0.77 17.69 0.62
CA THR A 200 1.98 18.18 1.30
C THR A 200 2.50 19.51 0.77
N GLY A 201 1.82 20.12 -0.20
CA GLY A 201 2.27 21.33 -0.88
C GLY A 201 2.65 22.48 0.05
N ALA A 202 1.86 22.75 1.09
CA ALA A 202 2.18 23.82 2.06
C ALA A 202 3.52 23.59 2.78
N ARG A 203 3.83 22.33 3.13
CA ARG A 203 5.11 21.94 3.75
C ARG A 203 6.25 21.90 2.73
N ALA A 204 5.96 21.59 1.47
CA ALA A 204 6.96 21.59 0.41
C ALA A 204 7.47 23.00 0.09
N VAL A 205 6.57 24.00 0.06
CA VAL A 205 6.93 25.41 -0.16
C VAL A 205 7.94 25.91 0.87
N SER A 206 7.81 25.55 2.15
CA SER A 206 8.76 26.00 3.18
C SER A 206 10.17 25.42 2.99
N LYS A 207 10.32 24.30 2.28
CA LYS A 207 11.62 23.66 1.97
C LYS A 207 12.19 24.12 0.63
N THR A 208 11.35 24.61 -0.27
CA THR A 208 11.69 24.93 -1.65
C THR A 208 12.86 25.91 -1.81
N PRO A 209 13.03 26.97 -0.97
CA PRO A 209 14.17 27.86 -1.07
C PRO A 209 15.54 27.17 -0.92
N ALA A 210 15.65 26.13 -0.09
CA ALA A 210 16.89 25.37 0.07
C ALA A 210 17.19 24.45 -1.13
N LEU A 211 16.20 24.23 -2.00
CA LEU A 211 16.25 23.35 -3.16
C LEU A 211 16.38 24.12 -4.48
N SER A 212 16.74 25.41 -4.43
CA SER A 212 16.95 26.24 -5.63
C SER A 212 18.11 25.68 -6.46
N LEU A 213 17.87 25.52 -7.77
CA LEU A 213 18.94 25.25 -8.73
C LEU A 213 19.50 26.53 -9.33
N ASP A 214 18.78 27.65 -9.29
CA ASP A 214 19.27 28.94 -9.80
C ASP A 214 20.32 29.55 -8.85
N GLU A 215 20.00 29.55 -7.55
CA GLU A 215 20.85 30.04 -6.45
C GLU A 215 21.10 28.91 -5.43
N PRO A 216 21.91 27.90 -5.77
CA PRO A 216 22.08 26.71 -4.94
C PRO A 216 22.82 27.04 -3.64
N VAL A 217 22.16 26.79 -2.52
CA VAL A 217 22.74 26.84 -1.16
C VAL A 217 23.16 25.47 -0.66
N LEU A 218 22.78 24.40 -1.38
CA LEU A 218 23.14 23.00 -1.12
C LEU A 218 23.83 22.40 -2.36
N PRO A 219 24.62 21.33 -2.18
CA PRO A 219 25.11 20.53 -3.30
C PRO A 219 23.96 19.97 -4.14
N VAL A 220 24.17 19.85 -5.46
CA VAL A 220 23.15 19.36 -6.41
C VAL A 220 22.59 17.98 -6.02
N ALA A 221 23.43 17.10 -5.46
CA ALA A 221 23.00 15.78 -4.98
C ALA A 221 22.01 15.87 -3.80
N GLU A 222 22.20 16.83 -2.89
CA GLU A 222 21.28 17.07 -1.77
C GLU A 222 19.98 17.71 -2.24
N ILE A 223 20.06 18.61 -3.24
CA ILE A 223 18.86 19.18 -3.89
C ILE A 223 18.04 18.06 -4.53
N ALA A 224 18.67 17.18 -5.31
CA ALA A 224 18.01 16.03 -5.92
C ALA A 224 17.35 15.12 -4.88
N ALA A 225 18.05 14.79 -3.79
CA ALA A 225 17.49 14.01 -2.69
C ALA A 225 16.29 14.70 -2.04
N GLY A 226 16.35 16.02 -1.83
CA GLY A 226 15.25 16.81 -1.28
C GLY A 226 14.00 16.81 -2.17
N VAL A 227 14.17 16.90 -3.50
CA VAL A 227 13.07 16.83 -4.47
C VAL A 227 12.41 15.44 -4.46
N VAL A 228 13.21 14.37 -4.46
CA VAL A 228 12.68 12.99 -4.35
C VAL A 228 11.89 12.83 -3.05
N ALA A 229 12.43 13.29 -1.91
CA ALA A 229 11.75 13.21 -0.62
C ALA A 229 10.42 13.98 -0.57
N ILE A 230 10.30 15.10 -1.30
CA ILE A 230 9.03 15.84 -1.43
C ILE A 230 8.01 15.01 -2.21
N LEU A 231 8.38 14.47 -3.38
CA LEU A 231 7.47 13.69 -4.22
C LEU A 231 7.07 12.37 -3.54
N GLU A 232 8.00 11.67 -2.90
CA GLU A 232 7.70 10.47 -2.11
C GLU A 232 6.78 10.79 -0.93
N GLY A 233 7.05 11.89 -0.21
CA GLY A 233 6.20 12.34 0.89
C GLY A 233 4.77 12.66 0.44
N GLU A 234 4.59 13.18 -0.78
CA GLU A 234 3.29 13.42 -1.37
C GLU A 234 2.56 12.11 -1.72
N LEU A 235 3.25 11.18 -2.40
CA LEU A 235 2.67 9.87 -2.74
C LEU A 235 2.28 9.07 -1.47
N VAL A 236 3.08 9.16 -0.41
CA VAL A 236 2.76 8.56 0.89
C VAL A 236 1.55 9.24 1.52
N ALA A 237 1.45 10.56 1.45
CA ALA A 237 0.32 11.30 2.02
C ALA A 237 -0.99 11.06 1.23
N GLU A 238 -0.92 10.93 -0.09
CA GLU A 238 -2.05 10.53 -0.94
C GLU A 238 -2.52 9.12 -0.59
N ALA A 239 -1.60 8.16 -0.50
CA ALA A 239 -1.89 6.80 -0.02
C ALA A 239 -2.54 6.82 1.38
N TYR A 240 -2.09 7.72 2.25
CA TYR A 240 -2.67 7.91 3.58
C TYR A 240 -4.05 8.56 3.53
N ALA A 241 -4.37 9.37 2.53
CA ALA A 241 -5.68 10.01 2.36
C ALA A 241 -6.69 9.12 1.61
N ALA A 242 -6.24 8.04 0.96
CA ALA A 242 -7.10 7.12 0.21
C ALA A 242 -8.23 6.56 1.08
N PRO A 243 -9.43 6.28 0.51
CA PRO A 243 -10.49 5.62 1.23
C PRO A 243 -10.03 4.27 1.78
N THR A 244 -10.50 3.91 2.97
CA THR A 244 -10.18 2.61 3.56
C THR A 244 -10.92 1.51 2.79
N ASP A 245 -10.21 0.52 2.27
CA ASP A 245 -10.83 -0.67 1.69
C ASP A 245 -11.20 -1.66 2.80
N VAL A 246 -10.26 -1.90 3.72
CA VAL A 246 -10.44 -2.85 4.83
C VAL A 246 -10.11 -2.19 6.16
N LEU A 247 -11.08 -2.16 7.08
CA LEU A 247 -10.84 -1.78 8.47
C LEU A 247 -10.51 -3.04 9.28
N VAL A 248 -9.31 -3.08 9.84
CA VAL A 248 -8.80 -4.16 10.66
C VAL A 248 -8.92 -3.78 12.13
N LEU A 249 -9.65 -4.57 12.90
CA LEU A 249 -9.92 -4.30 14.31
C LEU A 249 -9.36 -5.40 15.21
N THR A 250 -8.78 -4.99 16.33
CA THR A 250 -8.23 -5.85 17.38
C THR A 250 -8.73 -5.43 18.76
N ALA A 251 -8.73 -6.32 19.74
CA ALA A 251 -9.09 -6.01 21.12
C ALA A 251 -7.87 -5.65 21.97
N LEU A 252 -6.83 -6.48 21.89
CA LEU A 252 -5.71 -6.46 22.84
C LEU A 252 -4.43 -5.88 22.23
N PRO A 253 -3.50 -5.34 23.05
CA PRO A 253 -2.21 -4.83 22.55
C PRO A 253 -1.39 -5.87 21.77
N ILE A 254 -1.45 -7.14 22.18
CA ILE A 254 -0.73 -8.23 21.50
C ILE A 254 -1.32 -8.54 20.12
N GLU A 255 -2.64 -8.44 19.98
CA GLU A 255 -3.35 -8.61 18.72
C GLU A 255 -3.07 -7.43 17.79
N LEU A 256 -3.06 -6.20 18.32
CA LEU A 256 -2.68 -5.00 17.57
C LEU A 256 -1.24 -5.10 17.05
N SER A 257 -0.30 -5.54 17.90
CA SER A 257 1.09 -5.77 17.49
C SER A 257 1.19 -6.82 16.38
N ALA A 258 0.41 -7.90 16.48
CA ALA A 258 0.33 -8.92 15.44
C ALA A 258 -0.22 -8.37 14.12
N ALA A 259 -1.32 -7.61 14.18
CA ALA A 259 -1.91 -6.98 13.01
C ALA A 259 -0.93 -5.99 12.34
N ARG A 260 -0.30 -5.10 13.11
CA ARG A 260 0.67 -4.14 12.57
C ARG A 260 1.80 -4.84 11.82
N ILE A 261 2.41 -5.87 12.42
CA ILE A 261 3.51 -6.62 11.79
C ILE A 261 3.05 -7.37 10.54
N ALA A 262 1.90 -8.05 10.58
CA ALA A 262 1.40 -8.81 9.43
C ALA A 262 1.05 -7.90 8.23
N PHE A 263 0.56 -6.68 8.50
CA PHE A 263 0.21 -5.69 7.49
C PHE A 263 1.40 -4.79 7.10
N GLY A 264 2.60 -5.01 7.65
CA GLY A 264 3.81 -4.28 7.26
C GLY A 264 3.94 -2.88 7.86
N VAL A 265 3.31 -2.62 9.01
CA VAL A 265 3.47 -1.39 9.79
C VAL A 265 4.57 -1.58 10.82
N ASP A 266 5.67 -0.82 10.68
CA ASP A 266 6.80 -0.88 11.60
C ASP A 266 6.39 -0.50 13.03
N GLU A 267 7.04 -1.10 14.03
CA GLU A 267 6.76 -0.89 15.46
C GLU A 267 6.91 0.59 15.88
N GLU A 268 7.90 1.27 15.31
CA GLU A 268 8.19 2.70 15.54
C GLU A 268 7.24 3.64 14.79
N THR A 269 6.36 3.12 13.92
CA THR A 269 5.41 3.97 13.19
C THR A 269 4.40 4.58 14.17
N PRO A 270 4.38 5.92 14.32
CA PRO A 270 3.45 6.56 15.25
C PRO A 270 2.01 6.37 14.79
N ALA A 271 1.09 6.25 15.75
CA ALA A 271 -0.34 6.24 15.45
C ALA A 271 -0.78 7.62 14.95
N ALA A 272 -1.60 7.66 13.91
CA ALA A 272 -2.45 8.83 13.70
C ALA A 272 -3.66 8.75 14.62
N LYS A 273 -4.32 9.88 14.79
CA LYS A 273 -5.51 9.99 15.62
C LYS A 273 -6.70 10.42 14.79
N THR A 274 -7.84 9.83 15.10
CA THR A 274 -9.14 10.32 14.65
C THR A 274 -9.51 11.60 15.40
N ASP A 275 -10.59 12.26 14.99
CA ASP A 275 -11.13 13.44 15.66
C ASP A 275 -11.51 13.18 17.14
N ILE A 276 -11.86 11.94 17.48
CA ILE A 276 -12.17 11.51 18.85
C ILE A 276 -10.95 10.97 19.61
N GLY A 277 -9.75 11.05 19.02
CA GLY A 277 -8.51 10.61 19.64
C GLY A 277 -8.22 9.11 19.55
N GLN A 278 -8.98 8.36 18.74
CA GLN A 278 -8.74 6.94 18.50
C GLN A 278 -7.45 6.76 17.68
N ASN A 279 -6.53 5.94 18.18
CA ASN A 279 -5.30 5.62 17.48
C ASN A 279 -5.59 4.67 16.31
N HIS A 280 -4.99 4.96 15.16
CA HIS A 280 -5.03 4.10 13.99
C HIS A 280 -3.73 4.16 13.18
N TRP A 281 -3.50 3.11 12.40
CA TRP A 281 -2.41 2.98 11.45
C TRP A 281 -2.98 2.67 10.07
N ARG A 282 -2.24 3.01 9.03
CA ARG A 282 -2.59 2.65 7.66
C ARG A 282 -1.49 1.81 7.03
N ALA A 283 -1.91 0.84 6.23
CA ALA A 283 -1.05 -0.04 5.46
C ALA A 283 -1.63 -0.22 4.06
N GLN A 284 -0.78 -0.57 3.10
CA GLN A 284 -1.21 -0.96 1.76
C GLN A 284 -0.75 -2.36 1.44
N LEU A 285 -1.69 -3.20 1.00
CA LEU A 285 -1.41 -4.56 0.55
C LEU A 285 -1.69 -4.67 -0.95
N GLN A 286 -0.76 -5.28 -1.68
CA GLN A 286 -0.98 -5.56 -3.09
C GLN A 286 -1.94 -6.74 -3.25
N THR A 287 -2.98 -6.55 -4.05
CA THR A 287 -3.98 -7.59 -4.34
C THR A 287 -3.63 -8.37 -5.60
N THR A 288 -4.27 -9.53 -5.82
CA THR A 288 -4.15 -10.34 -7.04
C THR A 288 -4.51 -9.59 -8.33
N LYS A 289 -5.38 -8.57 -8.24
CA LYS A 289 -5.77 -7.70 -9.35
C LYS A 289 -4.73 -6.62 -9.67
N GLY A 290 -3.64 -6.55 -8.90
CA GLY A 290 -2.54 -5.62 -9.09
C GLY A 290 -2.78 -4.22 -8.55
N ASN A 291 -3.96 -3.95 -7.96
CA ASN A 291 -4.24 -2.73 -7.20
C ASN A 291 -3.79 -2.87 -5.74
N LEU A 292 -3.56 -1.73 -5.09
CA LEU A 292 -3.28 -1.65 -3.66
C LEU A 292 -4.60 -1.54 -2.90
N ALA A 293 -4.78 -2.39 -1.90
CA ALA A 293 -5.85 -2.27 -0.91
C ALA A 293 -5.35 -1.43 0.26
N THR A 294 -6.07 -0.37 0.60
CA THR A 294 -5.77 0.47 1.77
C THR A 294 -6.42 -0.14 3.01
N CYS A 295 -5.59 -0.55 3.97
CA CYS A 295 -6.02 -1.11 5.23
C CYS A 295 -5.84 -0.10 6.36
N THR A 296 -6.87 0.13 7.17
CA THR A 296 -6.77 0.91 8.40
C THR A 296 -6.82 -0.04 9.58
N ILE A 297 -5.82 0.01 10.46
CA ILE A 297 -5.70 -0.87 11.62
C ILE A 297 -6.00 -0.03 12.86
N ALA A 298 -6.94 -0.48 13.69
CA ALA A 298 -7.29 0.15 14.95
C ALA A 298 -7.57 -0.89 16.03
N THR A 299 -7.53 -0.45 17.29
CA THR A 299 -7.86 -1.27 18.45
C THR A 299 -8.95 -0.59 19.28
N PHE A 300 -9.90 -1.35 19.82
CA PHE A 300 -10.83 -0.82 20.82
C PHE A 300 -10.28 -0.93 22.26
N GLY A 301 -9.16 -1.64 22.47
CA GLY A 301 -8.34 -1.54 23.68
C GLY A 301 -8.83 -2.32 24.91
N SER A 302 -9.98 -2.98 24.82
CA SER A 302 -10.60 -3.79 25.87
C SER A 302 -11.27 -5.03 25.26
N ALA A 303 -11.63 -6.01 26.07
CA ALA A 303 -12.44 -7.15 25.63
C ALA A 303 -13.93 -6.89 25.91
N GLY A 304 -14.83 -7.46 25.11
CA GLY A 304 -16.29 -7.32 25.25
C GLY A 304 -16.99 -6.63 24.08
N ASN A 305 -18.28 -6.89 23.91
CA ASN A 305 -19.02 -6.47 22.72
C ASN A 305 -19.41 -4.99 22.74
N VAL A 306 -19.53 -4.37 23.91
CA VAL A 306 -19.95 -2.95 24.04
C VAL A 306 -18.90 -2.03 23.41
N ASP A 307 -17.64 -2.16 23.84
CA ASP A 307 -16.53 -1.35 23.32
C ASP A 307 -16.23 -1.70 21.86
N ALA A 308 -16.33 -2.98 21.50
CA ALA A 308 -16.21 -3.43 20.11
C ALA A 308 -17.25 -2.77 19.20
N ALA A 309 -18.53 -2.75 19.59
CA ALA A 309 -19.60 -2.15 18.80
C ALA A 309 -19.47 -0.62 18.70
N ALA A 310 -19.23 0.08 19.81
CA ALA A 310 -19.16 1.53 19.85
C ALA A 310 -17.97 2.08 19.04
N THR A 311 -16.79 1.49 19.22
CA THR A 311 -15.59 1.85 18.46
C THR A 311 -15.78 1.53 16.98
N THR A 312 -16.33 0.37 16.64
CA THR A 312 -16.59 -0.02 15.24
C THR A 312 -17.53 0.95 14.55
N ALA A 313 -18.67 1.30 15.17
CA ALA A 313 -19.63 2.25 14.60
C ALA A 313 -19.00 3.61 14.29
N THR A 314 -18.13 4.10 15.20
CA THR A 314 -17.41 5.36 15.00
C THR A 314 -16.46 5.28 13.81
N LEU A 315 -15.64 4.23 13.75
CA LEU A 315 -14.66 4.04 12.67
C LEU A 315 -15.33 3.75 11.32
N LEU A 316 -16.51 3.13 11.31
CA LEU A 316 -17.32 2.96 10.10
C LEU A 316 -17.76 4.31 9.51
N MET A 317 -18.16 5.27 10.35
CA MET A 317 -18.57 6.59 9.90
C MET A 317 -17.40 7.42 9.36
N GLU A 318 -16.25 7.32 10.02
CA GLU A 318 -15.05 8.09 9.70
C GLU A 318 -14.33 7.56 8.46
N PHE A 319 -14.05 6.26 8.42
CA PHE A 319 -13.24 5.66 7.36
C PHE A 319 -14.06 5.09 6.21
N ARG A 320 -15.36 4.85 6.42
CA ARG A 320 -16.29 4.25 5.43
C ARG A 320 -15.68 3.04 4.71
N PRO A 321 -15.19 2.03 5.47
CA PRO A 321 -14.52 0.89 4.88
C PRO A 321 -15.47 0.05 4.03
N LYS A 322 -14.93 -0.68 3.04
CA LYS A 322 -15.70 -1.65 2.25
C LYS A 322 -15.88 -2.98 2.97
N LEU A 323 -15.02 -3.30 3.92
CA LEU A 323 -15.05 -4.51 4.75
C LEU A 323 -14.43 -4.24 6.13
N VAL A 324 -14.99 -4.87 7.17
CA VAL A 324 -14.35 -4.95 8.49
C VAL A 324 -13.81 -6.35 8.73
N ILE A 325 -12.54 -6.49 9.08
CA ILE A 325 -11.95 -7.75 9.55
C ILE A 325 -11.55 -7.59 11.00
N MET A 326 -12.15 -8.40 11.87
CA MET A 326 -11.68 -8.53 13.23
C MET A 326 -10.61 -9.62 13.33
N ILE A 327 -9.49 -9.29 13.95
CA ILE A 327 -8.37 -10.21 14.22
C ILE A 327 -8.19 -10.31 15.73
N GLY A 328 -7.96 -11.52 16.23
CA GLY A 328 -7.53 -11.70 17.60
C GLY A 328 -7.38 -13.15 18.00
N ILE A 329 -7.38 -13.40 19.31
CA ILE A 329 -7.30 -14.75 19.87
C ILE A 329 -8.67 -15.22 20.37
N ALA A 330 -8.81 -16.52 20.54
CA ALA A 330 -10.03 -17.15 21.04
C ALA A 330 -9.72 -18.48 21.74
N ALA A 331 -10.69 -18.94 22.53
CA ALA A 331 -10.70 -20.29 23.09
C ALA A 331 -11.27 -21.27 22.06
N GLY A 332 -10.64 -22.42 21.88
CA GLY A 332 -11.10 -23.49 21.00
C GLY A 332 -11.59 -24.73 21.75
N LEU A 333 -12.48 -25.51 21.15
CA LEU A 333 -12.90 -26.80 21.74
C LEU A 333 -11.84 -27.88 21.48
N ARG A 334 -11.41 -28.55 22.56
CA ARG A 334 -10.52 -29.73 22.46
C ARG A 334 -11.08 -30.76 21.48
N LYS A 335 -10.19 -31.42 20.72
CA LYS A 335 -10.50 -32.38 19.64
C LYS A 335 -11.18 -31.78 18.40
N LYS A 336 -11.55 -30.50 18.43
CA LYS A 336 -12.03 -29.75 17.26
C LYS A 336 -10.98 -28.76 16.76
N THR A 337 -10.19 -28.22 17.67
CA THR A 337 -9.07 -27.31 17.37
C THR A 337 -7.82 -27.72 18.13
N ALA A 338 -6.68 -27.25 17.66
CA ALA A 338 -5.39 -27.26 18.33
C ALA A 338 -4.94 -25.82 18.66
N LEU A 339 -3.99 -25.66 19.58
CA LEU A 339 -3.38 -24.37 19.89
C LEU A 339 -2.62 -23.86 18.67
N GLY A 340 -2.87 -22.59 18.33
CA GLY A 340 -2.31 -21.94 17.15
C GLY A 340 -3.02 -22.26 15.83
N ASP A 341 -4.12 -23.02 15.85
CA ASP A 341 -5.07 -23.08 14.73
C ASP A 341 -5.62 -21.67 14.45
N VAL A 342 -5.99 -21.43 13.20
CA VAL A 342 -6.72 -20.21 12.81
C VAL A 342 -8.11 -20.58 12.32
N VAL A 343 -9.12 -19.86 12.80
CA VAL A 343 -10.49 -19.98 12.32
C VAL A 343 -10.94 -18.71 11.63
N ILE A 344 -11.77 -18.87 10.61
CA ILE A 344 -12.50 -17.81 9.92
C ILE A 344 -13.99 -18.02 10.23
N SER A 345 -14.72 -16.96 10.55
CA SER A 345 -16.14 -17.09 10.91
C SER A 345 -17.00 -17.56 9.75
N ASP A 346 -17.57 -18.77 9.85
CA ASP A 346 -18.76 -19.18 9.08
C ASP A 346 -19.99 -18.43 9.59
N ARG A 347 -20.05 -18.29 10.91
CA ARG A 347 -21.17 -17.77 11.66
C ARG A 347 -20.76 -17.43 13.08
N VAL A 348 -21.42 -16.42 13.64
CA VAL A 348 -21.28 -15.99 15.03
C VAL A 348 -22.60 -16.21 15.76
N VAL A 349 -22.56 -16.88 16.91
CA VAL A 349 -23.73 -17.18 17.75
C VAL A 349 -23.60 -16.42 19.05
N ALA A 350 -24.51 -15.49 19.32
CA ALA A 350 -24.54 -14.72 20.55
C ALA A 350 -25.02 -15.59 21.71
N TYR A 351 -24.17 -15.87 22.70
CA TYR A 351 -24.52 -16.77 23.81
C TYR A 351 -25.15 -16.10 25.02
N GLU A 352 -25.29 -14.77 25.03
CA GLU A 352 -25.87 -14.02 26.16
C GLU A 352 -27.40 -13.94 26.12
N GLY A 353 -28.01 -13.92 24.93
CA GLY A 353 -29.45 -13.75 24.78
C GLY A 353 -30.23 -14.85 25.47
N ALA A 354 -31.05 -14.50 26.47
CA ALA A 354 -31.86 -15.44 27.22
C ALA A 354 -33.07 -14.77 27.91
N ALA A 355 -34.12 -15.55 28.16
CA ALA A 355 -35.23 -15.16 29.01
C ALA A 355 -35.14 -15.88 30.37
N LEU A 356 -35.35 -15.13 31.45
CA LEU A 356 -35.50 -15.69 32.79
C LEU A 356 -36.97 -16.09 32.99
N VAL A 357 -37.19 -17.37 33.27
CA VAL A 357 -38.53 -17.97 33.38
C VAL A 357 -38.80 -18.36 34.84
N ALA A 358 -40.09 -18.47 35.18
CA ALA A 358 -40.53 -18.88 36.51
C ALA A 358 -39.85 -20.20 36.94
N GLY A 359 -39.58 -20.33 38.25
CA GLY A 359 -38.87 -21.49 38.80
C GLY A 359 -37.34 -21.44 38.66
N GLY A 360 -36.77 -20.29 38.27
CA GLY A 360 -35.31 -20.12 38.14
C GLY A 360 -34.73 -20.77 36.89
N LEU A 361 -35.58 -21.08 35.90
CA LEU A 361 -35.16 -21.62 34.62
C LEU A 361 -34.72 -20.48 33.68
N THR A 362 -33.79 -20.79 32.80
CA THR A 362 -33.32 -19.87 31.75
C THR A 362 -33.58 -20.50 30.39
N GLU A 363 -34.26 -19.76 29.52
CA GLU A 363 -34.51 -20.16 28.14
C GLU A 363 -33.54 -19.37 27.24
N ALA A 364 -32.63 -20.07 26.55
CA ALA A 364 -31.69 -19.43 25.64
C ALA A 364 -32.38 -18.88 24.38
N ARG A 365 -31.99 -17.68 23.96
CA ARG A 365 -32.49 -16.95 22.78
C ARG A 365 -31.30 -16.37 22.00
N PRO A 366 -30.45 -17.23 21.41
CA PRO A 366 -29.25 -16.76 20.74
C PRO A 366 -29.58 -16.03 19.44
N GLU A 367 -29.00 -14.86 19.24
CA GLU A 367 -28.92 -14.23 17.92
C GLU A 367 -27.78 -14.86 17.11
N THR A 368 -27.93 -14.84 15.79
CA THR A 368 -26.97 -15.48 14.89
C THR A 368 -26.63 -14.55 13.74
N TYR A 369 -25.35 -14.28 13.56
CA TYR A 369 -24.79 -13.43 12.51
C TYR A 369 -23.98 -14.26 11.52
N ARG A 370 -23.95 -13.85 10.26
CA ARG A 370 -23.13 -14.47 9.20
C ARG A 370 -22.42 -13.39 8.39
N PRO A 371 -21.23 -13.66 7.85
CA PRO A 371 -20.64 -12.80 6.84
C PRO A 371 -21.60 -12.60 5.66
N ALA A 372 -21.49 -11.49 4.95
CA ALA A 372 -22.30 -11.26 3.74
C ALA A 372 -22.03 -12.36 2.68
N PHE A 373 -22.99 -12.62 1.79
CA PHE A 373 -22.88 -13.70 0.80
C PHE A 373 -21.59 -13.63 -0.04
N GLY A 374 -21.21 -12.44 -0.51
CA GLY A 374 -19.95 -12.25 -1.25
C GLY A 374 -18.72 -12.66 -0.43
N ILE A 375 -18.66 -12.28 0.85
CA ILE A 375 -17.58 -12.70 1.75
C ILE A 375 -17.59 -14.20 1.99
N GLN A 376 -18.75 -14.84 2.08
CA GLN A 376 -18.84 -16.31 2.18
C GLN A 376 -18.26 -17.00 0.94
N GLN A 377 -18.50 -16.46 -0.27
CA GLN A 377 -17.91 -16.97 -1.50
C GLN A 377 -16.39 -16.75 -1.52
N ASP A 378 -15.92 -15.57 -1.13
CA ASP A 378 -14.50 -15.25 -1.03
C ASP A 378 -13.76 -16.21 -0.07
N VAL A 379 -14.32 -16.46 1.13
CA VAL A 379 -13.77 -17.44 2.08
C VAL A 379 -13.76 -18.83 1.47
N SER A 380 -14.82 -19.25 0.80
CA SER A 380 -14.91 -20.59 0.19
C SER A 380 -13.86 -20.77 -0.91
N ASN A 381 -13.69 -19.78 -1.77
CA ASN A 381 -12.67 -19.77 -2.82
C ASN A 381 -11.25 -19.78 -2.22
N TYR A 382 -11.02 -18.94 -1.20
CA TYR A 382 -9.75 -18.89 -0.49
C TYR A 382 -9.36 -20.26 0.09
N LEU A 383 -10.29 -20.91 0.80
CA LEU A 383 -10.06 -22.23 1.39
C LEU A 383 -9.94 -23.35 0.33
N ALA A 384 -10.59 -23.21 -0.83
CA ALA A 384 -10.46 -24.16 -1.93
C ALA A 384 -9.05 -24.14 -2.57
N LEU A 385 -8.34 -23.01 -2.48
CA LEU A 385 -6.97 -22.84 -2.98
C LEU A 385 -5.91 -23.32 -1.97
N ALA A 386 -6.23 -24.34 -1.19
CA ALA A 386 -5.48 -24.81 -0.02
C ALA A 386 -3.97 -24.88 -0.24
N ARG A 387 -3.51 -25.53 -1.32
CA ARG A 387 -2.07 -25.64 -1.60
C ARG A 387 -1.38 -24.28 -1.67
N SER A 388 -1.92 -23.36 -2.46
CA SER A 388 -1.31 -22.03 -2.64
C SER A 388 -1.38 -21.19 -1.36
N VAL A 389 -2.48 -21.32 -0.61
CA VAL A 389 -2.67 -20.65 0.68
C VAL A 389 -1.64 -21.15 1.67
N THR A 390 -1.51 -22.46 1.87
CA THR A 390 -0.52 -23.06 2.76
C THR A 390 0.90 -22.64 2.40
N GLU A 391 1.26 -22.64 1.11
CA GLU A 391 2.58 -22.19 0.66
C GLU A 391 2.85 -20.73 1.05
N ARG A 392 1.91 -19.80 0.80
CA ARG A 392 2.07 -18.38 1.14
C ARG A 392 2.08 -18.13 2.64
N LEU A 393 1.17 -18.74 3.39
CA LEU A 393 1.10 -18.62 4.85
C LEU A 393 2.37 -19.18 5.50
N THR A 394 2.90 -20.30 5.02
CA THR A 394 4.17 -20.87 5.50
C THR A 394 5.35 -19.93 5.26
N GLN A 395 5.40 -19.28 4.09
CA GLN A 395 6.43 -18.28 3.78
C GLN A 395 6.33 -17.06 4.70
N ALA A 396 5.12 -16.52 4.89
CA ALA A 396 4.87 -15.39 5.79
C ALA A 396 5.23 -15.72 7.25
N TRP A 397 4.87 -16.93 7.71
CA TRP A 397 5.21 -17.45 9.04
C TRP A 397 6.72 -17.50 9.27
N LYS A 398 7.46 -18.13 8.33
CA LYS A 398 8.93 -18.24 8.41
C LYS A 398 9.62 -16.88 8.34
N LYS A 399 9.09 -15.94 7.54
CA LYS A 399 9.65 -14.58 7.42
C LYS A 399 9.62 -13.84 8.76
N GLN A 400 8.64 -14.12 9.62
CA GLN A 400 8.55 -13.54 10.96
C GLN A 400 9.36 -14.32 12.01
N GLY A 401 10.13 -15.34 11.61
CA GLY A 401 10.94 -16.15 12.52
C GLY A 401 10.13 -17.03 13.48
N LEU A 402 8.84 -17.26 13.18
CA LEU A 402 7.93 -17.99 14.04
C LEU A 402 8.09 -19.51 13.85
N GLN A 403 7.94 -20.25 14.94
CA GLN A 403 7.96 -21.71 14.96
C GLN A 403 6.88 -22.21 15.92
N TYR A 404 6.15 -23.25 15.49
CA TYR A 404 5.21 -23.93 16.38
C TYR A 404 5.99 -24.80 17.38
N PRO A 405 5.64 -24.76 18.67
CA PRO A 405 6.14 -25.73 19.63
C PRO A 405 5.78 -27.15 19.20
N GLU A 406 6.69 -28.11 19.36
CA GLU A 406 6.41 -29.52 19.03
C GLU A 406 5.31 -30.11 19.92
N THR A 407 5.23 -29.68 21.18
CA THR A 407 4.23 -30.11 22.15
C THR A 407 3.88 -28.98 23.13
N SER A 408 2.70 -29.04 23.72
CA SER A 408 2.34 -28.21 24.88
C SER A 408 1.64 -29.03 25.95
N LYS A 409 1.88 -28.67 27.22
CA LYS A 409 1.15 -29.23 28.37
C LYS A 409 -0.32 -28.76 28.39
N ALA A 410 -0.62 -27.66 27.68
CA ALA A 410 -1.98 -27.13 27.57
C ALA A 410 -2.84 -27.91 26.56
N GLY A 411 -2.25 -28.58 25.56
CA GLY A 411 -2.96 -29.49 24.65
C GLY A 411 -2.27 -29.64 23.29
N ASP A 412 -3.02 -30.19 22.33
CA ASP A 412 -2.56 -30.39 20.96
C ASP A 412 -2.18 -29.04 20.33
N VAL A 413 -1.09 -29.04 19.56
CA VAL A 413 -0.53 -27.84 18.91
C VAL A 413 -0.62 -28.02 17.40
N ALA A 414 -1.00 -26.97 16.69
CA ALA A 414 -1.01 -26.95 15.23
C ALA A 414 0.41 -27.12 14.69
N THR A 415 0.55 -27.81 13.55
CA THR A 415 1.85 -28.02 12.90
C THR A 415 2.13 -27.00 11.80
N GLU A 416 1.10 -26.30 11.32
CA GLU A 416 1.17 -25.32 10.25
C GLU A 416 0.07 -24.26 10.38
N VAL A 417 0.27 -23.10 9.75
CA VAL A 417 -0.74 -22.04 9.68
C VAL A 417 -1.73 -22.39 8.58
N MET A 418 -2.84 -23.04 8.94
CA MET A 418 -3.92 -23.34 7.99
C MET A 418 -5.27 -22.91 8.55
N PRO A 419 -5.96 -21.95 7.91
CA PRO A 419 -7.25 -21.52 8.38
C PRO A 419 -8.36 -22.52 8.03
N LYS A 420 -9.40 -22.56 8.87
CA LYS A 420 -10.64 -23.27 8.58
C LYS A 420 -11.87 -22.42 8.91
N ALA A 421 -12.98 -22.67 8.23
CA ALA A 421 -14.25 -22.05 8.58
C ALA A 421 -14.82 -22.69 9.86
N ALA A 422 -15.26 -21.89 10.83
CA ALA A 422 -15.84 -22.38 12.08
C ALA A 422 -17.02 -21.53 12.57
N THR A 423 -17.89 -22.14 13.37
CA THR A 423 -18.90 -21.39 14.15
C THR A 423 -18.25 -20.87 15.43
N ILE A 424 -18.34 -19.57 15.61
CA ILE A 424 -17.83 -18.86 16.79
C ILE A 424 -19.01 -18.52 17.71
N ALA A 425 -18.88 -18.79 19.00
CA ALA A 425 -19.79 -18.31 20.02
C ALA A 425 -19.21 -17.04 20.65
N SER A 426 -20.01 -16.00 20.81
CA SER A 426 -19.55 -14.67 21.24
C SER A 426 -20.46 -14.07 22.30
N GLY A 427 -19.90 -13.35 23.27
CA GLY A 427 -20.62 -12.76 24.41
C GLY A 427 -19.66 -12.13 25.43
N GLU A 428 -20.03 -12.00 26.70
CA GLU A 428 -19.25 -11.22 27.68
C GLU A 428 -18.42 -12.10 28.64
N LYS A 429 -18.47 -13.43 28.48
CA LYS A 429 -17.85 -14.38 29.42
C LYS A 429 -16.51 -14.89 28.91
N LEU A 430 -15.49 -14.72 29.73
CA LEU A 430 -14.22 -15.45 29.58
C LEU A 430 -14.37 -16.86 30.16
N PHE A 431 -14.31 -17.88 29.30
CA PHE A 431 -14.43 -19.28 29.73
C PHE A 431 -13.16 -19.79 30.42
N ARG A 432 -13.34 -20.44 31.57
CA ARG A 432 -12.31 -21.18 32.31
C ARG A 432 -12.82 -22.54 32.81
N ASP A 433 -13.97 -22.94 32.30
CA ASP A 433 -14.66 -24.19 32.62
C ASP A 433 -14.97 -24.90 31.29
N PRO A 434 -14.28 -26.01 30.98
CA PRO A 434 -14.43 -26.70 29.71
C PRO A 434 -15.81 -27.33 29.52
N GLU A 435 -16.53 -27.63 30.61
CA GLU A 435 -17.89 -28.17 30.53
C GLU A 435 -18.87 -27.07 30.13
N LYS A 436 -18.78 -25.89 30.76
CA LYS A 436 -19.58 -24.71 30.37
C LYS A 436 -19.27 -24.23 28.95
N PHE A 437 -18.01 -24.29 28.53
CA PHE A 437 -17.67 -23.99 27.15
C PHE A 437 -18.31 -25.01 26.20
N ARG A 438 -18.25 -26.31 26.51
CA ARG A 438 -18.90 -27.33 25.67
C ARG A 438 -20.42 -27.18 25.58
N GLN A 439 -21.07 -26.71 26.65
CA GLN A 439 -22.51 -26.43 26.69
C GLN A 439 -22.95 -25.38 25.65
N LEU A 440 -22.05 -24.50 25.16
CA LEU A 440 -22.39 -23.57 24.07
C LEU A 440 -22.83 -24.29 22.78
N ARG A 441 -22.50 -25.58 22.62
CA ARG A 441 -22.98 -26.40 21.49
C ARG A 441 -24.48 -26.71 21.57
N GLU A 442 -25.11 -26.56 22.73
CA GLU A 442 -26.56 -26.67 22.88
C GLU A 442 -27.26 -25.47 22.19
N LEU A 443 -26.61 -24.31 22.15
CA LEU A 443 -27.10 -23.14 21.41
C LEU A 443 -26.99 -23.36 19.89
N HIS A 444 -25.91 -23.99 19.45
CA HIS A 444 -25.73 -24.40 18.07
C HIS A 444 -24.70 -25.54 17.94
N GLY A 445 -25.10 -26.70 17.40
CA GLY A 445 -24.27 -27.92 17.41
C GLY A 445 -22.91 -27.85 16.71
N LYS A 446 -22.69 -26.83 15.88
CA LYS A 446 -21.42 -26.54 15.18
C LYS A 446 -20.46 -25.58 15.91
N VAL A 447 -20.78 -25.06 17.09
CA VAL A 447 -19.86 -24.19 17.85
C VAL A 447 -18.55 -24.94 18.13
N GLU A 448 -17.43 -24.32 17.75
CA GLU A 448 -16.07 -24.84 17.97
C GLU A 448 -15.18 -23.85 18.73
N VAL A 449 -15.54 -22.57 18.76
CA VAL A 449 -14.70 -21.48 19.25
C VAL A 449 -15.54 -20.54 20.10
N ALA A 450 -14.95 -19.96 21.16
CA ALA A 450 -15.57 -18.91 21.97
C ALA A 450 -14.64 -17.70 22.13
N GLU A 451 -15.21 -16.50 21.99
CA GLU A 451 -14.55 -15.20 22.16
C GLU A 451 -15.54 -14.16 22.68
N MET A 452 -15.15 -12.88 22.74
CA MET A 452 -15.89 -11.86 23.48
C MET A 452 -16.33 -10.61 22.69
N GLU A 453 -16.12 -10.54 21.36
CA GLU A 453 -16.27 -9.27 20.63
C GLU A 453 -17.01 -9.36 19.29
N ALA A 454 -17.06 -10.55 18.67
CA ALA A 454 -17.59 -10.71 17.32
C ALA A 454 -19.03 -10.23 17.17
N VAL A 455 -19.89 -10.42 18.19
CA VAL A 455 -21.28 -9.93 18.15
C VAL A 455 -21.31 -8.41 18.04
N GLY A 456 -20.48 -7.69 18.81
CA GLY A 456 -20.39 -6.23 18.75
C GLY A 456 -19.97 -5.74 17.36
N ILE A 457 -18.97 -6.38 16.76
CA ILE A 457 -18.52 -6.07 15.39
C ILE A 457 -19.64 -6.31 14.37
N PHE A 458 -20.28 -7.49 14.39
CA PHE A 458 -21.35 -7.83 13.46
C PHE A 458 -22.57 -6.91 13.62
N ALA A 459 -22.95 -6.56 14.84
CA ALA A 459 -24.06 -5.66 15.11
C ALA A 459 -23.81 -4.27 14.50
N ALA A 460 -22.65 -3.66 14.78
CA ALA A 460 -22.28 -2.36 14.22
C ALA A 460 -22.19 -2.39 12.68
N CYS A 461 -21.53 -3.41 12.12
CA CYS A 461 -21.37 -3.54 10.67
C CYS A 461 -22.72 -3.73 9.95
N THR A 462 -23.62 -4.55 10.51
CA THR A 462 -24.96 -4.79 9.95
C THR A 462 -25.79 -3.51 9.91
N GLN A 463 -25.76 -2.70 10.99
CA GLN A 463 -26.49 -1.43 11.05
C GLN A 463 -26.02 -0.41 10.01
N HIS A 464 -24.74 -0.45 9.64
CA HIS A 464 -24.14 0.44 8.64
C HIS A 464 -24.08 -0.15 7.23
N GLY A 465 -24.58 -1.37 7.01
CA GLY A 465 -24.56 -2.04 5.71
C GLY A 465 -23.14 -2.38 5.21
N VAL A 466 -22.16 -2.50 6.11
CA VAL A 466 -20.78 -2.87 5.78
C VAL A 466 -20.58 -4.35 6.09
N PRO A 467 -20.02 -5.17 5.17
CA PRO A 467 -19.75 -6.56 5.47
C PRO A 467 -18.64 -6.69 6.52
N SER A 468 -18.66 -7.78 7.28
CA SER A 468 -17.63 -8.09 8.26
C SER A 468 -17.23 -9.56 8.28
N LEU A 469 -16.01 -9.81 8.74
CA LEU A 469 -15.40 -11.13 8.90
C LEU A 469 -14.61 -11.18 10.21
N VAL A 470 -14.58 -12.33 10.87
CA VAL A 470 -13.82 -12.54 12.11
C VAL A 470 -12.81 -13.65 11.88
N ILE A 471 -11.55 -13.38 12.20
CA ILE A 471 -10.42 -14.31 12.08
C ILE A 471 -9.77 -14.45 13.45
N ARG A 472 -9.78 -15.65 14.00
CA ARG A 472 -9.28 -15.91 15.37
C ARG A 472 -8.22 -16.99 15.39
N GLY A 473 -7.13 -16.73 16.12
CA GLY A 473 -6.16 -17.75 16.47
C GLY A 473 -6.55 -18.42 17.78
N ILE A 474 -6.38 -19.74 17.89
CA ILE A 474 -6.70 -20.47 19.10
C ILE A 474 -5.56 -20.36 20.12
N SER A 475 -5.76 -19.64 21.22
CA SER A 475 -4.75 -19.42 22.26
C SER A 475 -4.86 -20.38 23.44
N ASP A 476 -6.07 -20.91 23.68
CA ASP A 476 -6.38 -21.79 24.80
C ASP A 476 -7.63 -22.63 24.53
N PHE A 477 -8.05 -23.42 25.51
CA PHE A 477 -9.21 -24.32 25.41
C PHE A 477 -10.36 -23.96 26.38
N GLY A 478 -10.40 -22.73 26.89
CA GLY A 478 -11.42 -22.25 27.83
C GLY A 478 -11.42 -23.02 29.16
N ASP A 479 -10.25 -23.49 29.60
CA ASP A 479 -10.05 -24.23 30.85
C ASP A 479 -9.01 -23.55 31.76
N THR A 480 -8.64 -24.21 32.85
CA THR A 480 -7.71 -23.65 33.84
C THR A 480 -6.24 -23.82 33.46
N LYS A 481 -5.91 -24.55 32.38
CA LYS A 481 -4.53 -24.76 31.92
C LYS A 481 -4.11 -23.55 31.09
N LYS A 482 -3.19 -22.76 31.64
CA LYS A 482 -2.66 -21.57 30.95
C LYS A 482 -1.31 -21.83 30.34
N ASP A 483 -1.15 -21.41 29.09
CA ASP A 483 0.13 -21.26 28.42
C ASP A 483 0.09 -19.95 27.62
N ASN A 484 0.47 -18.86 28.29
CA ASN A 484 0.40 -17.51 27.70
C ASN A 484 1.31 -17.34 26.48
N SER A 485 2.25 -18.27 26.23
CA SER A 485 3.10 -18.24 25.04
C SER A 485 2.28 -18.36 23.74
N PHE A 486 1.10 -19.00 23.81
CA PHE A 486 0.21 -19.13 22.66
C PHE A 486 -0.59 -17.86 22.34
N HIS A 487 -0.63 -16.85 23.21
CA HIS A 487 -1.31 -15.60 22.88
C HIS A 487 -0.60 -14.88 21.72
N GLU A 488 0.73 -14.79 21.77
CA GLU A 488 1.50 -14.19 20.68
C GLU A 488 1.35 -15.01 19.41
N LEU A 489 1.62 -16.32 19.51
CA LEU A 489 1.60 -17.24 18.38
C LEU A 489 0.24 -17.24 17.68
N ALA A 490 -0.86 -17.36 18.42
CA ALA A 490 -2.21 -17.33 17.88
C ALA A 490 -2.57 -15.97 17.26
N SER A 491 -2.16 -14.86 17.91
CA SER A 491 -2.37 -13.51 17.36
C SER A 491 -1.65 -13.34 16.02
N ARG A 492 -0.39 -13.77 15.93
CA ARG A 492 0.42 -13.74 14.71
C ARG A 492 -0.20 -14.58 13.60
N ALA A 493 -0.65 -15.79 13.93
CA ALA A 493 -1.27 -16.69 12.97
C ALA A 493 -2.55 -16.09 12.37
N ALA A 494 -3.43 -15.55 13.21
CA ALA A 494 -4.65 -14.88 12.78
C ALA A 494 -4.34 -13.65 11.91
N ALA A 495 -3.35 -12.84 12.29
CA ALA A 495 -2.96 -11.65 11.56
C ALA A 495 -2.35 -11.96 10.19
N ILE A 496 -1.51 -12.99 10.09
CA ILE A 496 -0.93 -13.46 8.82
C ILE A 496 -2.04 -13.96 7.88
N VAL A 497 -2.99 -14.76 8.39
CA VAL A 497 -4.14 -15.21 7.59
C VAL A 497 -4.99 -14.02 7.12
N ALA A 498 -5.23 -13.03 7.97
CA ALA A 498 -6.00 -11.85 7.58
C ALA A 498 -5.30 -11.05 6.48
N ALA A 499 -3.99 -10.80 6.60
CA ALA A 499 -3.22 -10.08 5.58
C ALA A 499 -3.18 -10.85 4.24
N ASP A 500 -2.99 -12.18 4.27
CA ASP A 500 -3.04 -13.02 3.07
C ASP A 500 -4.44 -13.01 2.45
N MET A 501 -5.50 -13.11 3.27
CA MET A 501 -6.87 -13.04 2.76
C MET A 501 -7.19 -11.70 2.11
N VAL A 502 -6.71 -10.57 2.65
CA VAL A 502 -6.87 -9.26 1.99
C VAL A 502 -6.12 -9.21 0.65
N ALA A 503 -4.91 -9.75 0.59
CA ALA A 503 -4.09 -9.72 -0.62
C ALA A 503 -4.58 -10.72 -1.70
N PHE A 504 -5.10 -11.88 -1.31
CA PHE A 504 -5.34 -13.00 -2.24
C PHE A 504 -6.75 -13.58 -2.21
N GLY A 505 -7.55 -13.29 -1.18
CA GLY A 505 -8.86 -13.92 -0.95
C GLY A 505 -10.07 -13.03 -1.24
N LEU A 506 -9.95 -11.71 -1.14
CA LEU A 506 -11.08 -10.80 -1.31
C LEU A 506 -11.35 -10.44 -2.77
N GLY A 507 -12.61 -10.57 -3.20
CA GLY A 507 -13.10 -10.09 -4.48
C GLY A 507 -12.41 -10.71 -5.68
N SER A 508 -12.17 -12.03 -5.69
CA SER A 508 -11.76 -12.79 -6.89
C SER A 508 -12.71 -12.55 -8.05
#